data_AF-A0A1H2UQ05-F1
#
_entry.id   AF-A0A1H2UQ05-F1
#
_cell.length_a   1.000
_cell.length_b   1.000
_cell.length_c   1.000
_cell.angle_alpha   90.00
_cell.angle_beta   90.00
_cell.angle_gamma   90.00
#
_symmetry.space_group_name_H-M   'P 1'
#
loop_
_entity.id
_entity.type
_entity.pdbx_description
1 polymer ?
#
loop_
_entity_poly.entity_id
_entity_poly.type
_entity_poly.pdbx_seq_one_letter_code
_entity_poly.pdbx_strand_id
1 'polypeptide(L)'
;MAFSRQELKLRAFRRAADVLYSFWEEQKDYVPRSAAVHSRLFDTLIYNEYIELNRKAPGRRYPEHVVPCAYIRNLAFEMYWHGDRPDDVAVISGRLLRIAYISAEQARAVDYLHKYTMPQNWDPRTGSITARLELVGITIEEPLEITLTIRCIHIRVMSYNAISHFFLVFNSSTDSSVLYNPSSSPICP
;
A
#
# COMPACT_ATOMS: atom_id res chain seq x y z
N MET A 1 -17.70 -19.69 -3.87
CA MET A 1 -17.04 -19.00 -2.73
C MET A 1 -17.13 -17.51 -2.97
N ALA A 2 -17.59 -16.73 -1.98
CA ALA A 2 -17.60 -15.27 -2.06
C ALA A 2 -16.30 -14.72 -1.49
N PHE A 3 -15.70 -13.73 -2.15
CA PHE A 3 -14.52 -13.04 -1.65
C PHE A 3 -14.89 -12.12 -0.48
N SER A 4 -14.01 -12.02 0.52
CA SER A 4 -14.13 -11.04 1.60
C SER A 4 -13.94 -9.61 1.09
N ARG A 5 -14.41 -8.62 1.86
CA ARG A 5 -14.24 -7.20 1.52
C ARG A 5 -12.76 -6.80 1.47
N GLN A 6 -11.92 -7.32 2.35
CA GLN A 6 -10.48 -7.06 2.32
C GLN A 6 -9.83 -7.63 1.04
N GLU A 7 -10.19 -8.85 0.64
CA GLU A 7 -9.66 -9.45 -0.60
C GLU A 7 -10.10 -8.66 -1.83
N LEU A 8 -11.37 -8.24 -1.90
CA LEU A 8 -11.86 -7.42 -3.00
C LEU A 8 -11.14 -6.07 -3.07
N LYS A 9 -10.88 -5.43 -1.92
CA LYS A 9 -10.09 -4.20 -1.82
C LYS A 9 -8.67 -4.41 -2.33
N LEU A 10 -7.96 -5.44 -1.85
CA LEU A 10 -6.60 -5.76 -2.29
C LEU A 10 -6.56 -6.01 -3.80
N ARG A 11 -7.50 -6.79 -4.33
CA ARG A 11 -7.62 -7.06 -5.77
C ARG A 11 -7.86 -5.79 -6.60
N ALA A 12 -8.63 -4.83 -6.08
CA ALA A 12 -8.87 -3.56 -6.77
C ALA A 12 -7.58 -2.74 -6.87
N PHE A 13 -6.82 -2.62 -5.79
CA PHE A 13 -5.53 -1.91 -5.80
C PHE A 13 -4.49 -2.61 -6.66
N ARG A 14 -4.43 -3.95 -6.61
CA ARG A 14 -3.55 -4.73 -7.50
C ARG A 14 -3.88 -4.50 -8.96
N ARG A 15 -5.17 -4.51 -9.34
CA ARG A 15 -5.61 -4.20 -10.70
C ARG A 15 -5.19 -2.79 -11.14
N ALA A 16 -5.36 -1.78 -10.27
CA ALA A 16 -4.94 -0.42 -10.59
C ALA A 16 -3.41 -0.32 -10.81
N ALA A 17 -2.63 -1.02 -9.98
CA ALA A 17 -1.19 -1.09 -10.15
C ALA A 17 -0.80 -1.78 -11.45
N ASP A 18 -1.40 -2.94 -11.78
CA ASP A 18 -1.13 -3.66 -13.03
C ASP A 18 -1.47 -2.82 -14.26
N VAL A 19 -2.60 -2.09 -14.26
CA VAL A 19 -2.96 -1.17 -15.35
C VAL A 19 -1.91 -0.06 -15.52
N LEU A 20 -1.48 0.56 -14.43
CA LEU A 20 -0.42 1.56 -14.46
C LEU A 20 0.91 0.98 -14.96
N TYR A 21 1.22 -0.25 -14.57
CA TYR A 21 2.41 -0.97 -15.01
C TYR A 21 2.38 -1.21 -16.51
N SER A 22 1.25 -1.64 -17.09
CA SER A 22 1.12 -1.77 -18.55
C SER A 22 1.35 -0.45 -19.28
N PHE A 23 0.77 0.67 -18.79
CA PHE A 23 1.07 1.99 -19.35
C PHE A 23 2.53 2.39 -19.18
N TRP A 24 3.20 1.97 -18.11
CA TRP A 24 4.62 2.21 -17.91
C TRP A 24 5.45 1.41 -18.91
N GLU A 25 5.15 0.13 -19.12
CA GLU A 25 5.86 -0.73 -20.07
C GLU A 25 5.81 -0.17 -21.50
N GLU A 26 4.68 0.40 -21.91
CA GLU A 26 4.51 1.04 -23.22
C GLU A 26 5.39 2.28 -23.41
N GLN A 27 5.79 2.95 -22.32
CA GLN A 27 6.51 4.23 -22.39
C GLN A 27 7.93 4.19 -21.80
N LYS A 28 8.35 3.08 -21.18
CA LYS A 28 9.58 3.02 -20.35
C LYS A 28 10.85 3.39 -21.11
N ASP A 29 10.87 3.18 -22.43
CA ASP A 29 12.00 3.42 -23.32
C ASP A 29 11.93 4.79 -24.05
N TYR A 30 10.85 5.57 -23.85
CA TYR A 30 10.64 6.85 -24.53
C TYR A 30 11.12 8.05 -23.70
N VAL A 31 11.78 9.01 -24.37
CA VAL A 31 12.22 10.28 -23.79
C VAL A 31 11.72 11.44 -24.66
N PRO A 32 10.98 12.43 -24.11
CA PRO A 32 10.60 12.57 -22.71
C PRO A 32 9.52 11.55 -22.28
N ARG A 33 9.59 11.12 -21.03
CA ARG A 33 8.56 10.28 -20.40
C ARG A 33 7.26 11.08 -20.32
N SER A 34 6.16 10.53 -20.82
CA SER A 34 4.85 11.18 -20.78
C SER A 34 3.79 10.15 -20.42
N ALA A 35 3.28 10.26 -19.19
CA ALA A 35 2.18 9.42 -18.73
C ALA A 35 0.90 9.75 -19.52
N ALA A 36 0.62 8.97 -20.56
CA ALA A 36 -0.58 9.08 -21.38
C ALA A 36 -1.87 8.62 -20.67
N VAL A 37 -1.86 8.50 -19.33
CA VAL A 37 -3.00 8.01 -18.54
C VAL A 37 -3.55 9.10 -17.62
N HIS A 38 -4.87 9.30 -17.67
CA HIS A 38 -5.56 10.26 -16.83
C HIS A 38 -5.67 9.74 -15.38
N SER A 39 -5.46 10.60 -14.39
CA SER A 39 -5.48 10.24 -12.96
C SER A 39 -6.84 9.72 -12.46
N ARG A 40 -7.92 9.95 -13.22
CA ARG A 40 -9.27 9.42 -12.96
C ARG A 40 -9.40 7.91 -13.20
N LEU A 41 -8.32 7.24 -13.59
CA LEU A 41 -8.28 5.77 -13.61
C LEU A 41 -8.69 5.17 -12.25
N PHE A 42 -8.35 5.85 -11.14
CA PHE A 42 -8.69 5.39 -9.80
C PHE A 42 -10.20 5.43 -9.53
N ASP A 43 -10.90 6.47 -9.98
CA ASP A 43 -12.37 6.58 -9.89
C ASP A 43 -13.08 5.40 -10.59
N THR A 44 -12.43 4.83 -11.60
CA THR A 44 -12.99 3.73 -12.40
C THR A 44 -12.63 2.36 -11.83
N LEU A 45 -11.41 2.20 -11.30
CA LEU A 45 -10.88 0.91 -10.87
C LEU A 45 -11.12 0.62 -9.38
N ILE A 46 -11.27 1.66 -8.56
CA ILE A 46 -11.39 1.55 -7.10
C ILE A 46 -12.79 1.98 -6.67
N TYR A 47 -13.48 1.07 -5.96
CA TYR A 47 -14.78 1.40 -5.40
C TYR A 47 -14.63 2.33 -4.20
N ASN A 48 -15.36 3.46 -4.20
CA ASN A 48 -15.23 4.50 -3.17
C ASN A 48 -15.39 3.95 -1.74
N GLU A 49 -16.27 2.98 -1.51
CA GLU A 49 -16.46 2.39 -0.16
C GLU A 49 -15.21 1.71 0.40
N TYR A 50 -14.17 1.46 -0.40
CA TYR A 50 -12.88 0.95 0.07
C TYR A 50 -11.96 2.03 0.62
N ILE A 51 -12.24 3.30 0.31
CA ILE A 51 -11.32 4.43 0.50
C ILE A 51 -11.94 5.61 1.26
N GLU A 52 -13.23 5.57 1.62
CA GLU A 52 -13.88 6.60 2.47
C GLU A 52 -13.30 6.62 3.89
N LEU A 53 -12.90 7.81 4.37
CA LEU A 53 -12.45 8.05 5.75
C LEU A 53 -13.59 8.47 6.69
N ASN A 54 -14.62 9.14 6.16
CA ASN A 54 -15.77 9.59 6.92
C ASN A 54 -17.05 9.41 6.09
N ARG A 55 -18.22 9.64 6.70
CA ARG A 55 -19.53 9.55 6.00
C ARG A 55 -20.00 10.91 5.50
N LYS A 56 -20.92 10.96 4.53
CA LYS A 56 -21.59 12.22 4.15
C LYS A 56 -22.44 12.74 5.31
N ALA A 57 -22.53 14.06 5.47
CA ALA A 57 -23.49 14.71 6.39
C ALA A 57 -23.94 16.08 5.86
N PRO A 58 -24.93 16.75 6.48
CA PRO A 58 -25.29 18.12 6.12
C PRO A 58 -24.05 19.04 6.15
N GLY A 59 -23.81 19.81 5.09
CA GLY A 59 -22.62 20.66 4.95
C GLY A 59 -21.34 19.97 4.49
N ARG A 60 -21.24 18.63 4.54
CA ARG A 60 -20.06 17.85 4.09
C ARG A 60 -20.44 16.73 3.13
N ARG A 61 -20.50 17.06 1.84
CA ARG A 61 -20.91 16.13 0.76
C ARG A 61 -19.92 16.08 -0.39
N TYR A 62 -18.93 16.96 -0.43
CA TYR A 62 -17.96 17.02 -1.50
C TYR A 62 -16.89 15.95 -1.27
N PRO A 63 -16.76 14.94 -2.16
CA PRO A 63 -15.71 13.93 -2.03
C PRO A 63 -14.38 14.53 -2.45
N GLU A 64 -13.45 14.63 -1.51
CA GLU A 64 -12.09 15.10 -1.76
C GLU A 64 -11.10 13.97 -1.53
N HIS A 65 -10.21 13.72 -2.50
CA HIS A 65 -9.13 12.76 -2.32
C HIS A 65 -8.08 13.34 -1.38
N VAL A 66 -7.74 12.73 -0.24
CA VAL A 66 -6.81 13.37 0.72
C VAL A 66 -5.42 13.60 0.13
N VAL A 67 -4.94 12.66 -0.69
CA VAL A 67 -3.76 12.80 -1.56
C VAL A 67 -4.23 12.89 -3.01
N PRO A 68 -3.76 13.87 -3.81
CA PRO A 68 -4.20 14.03 -5.19
C PRO A 68 -3.98 12.77 -6.04
N CYS A 69 -4.99 12.36 -6.81
CA CYS A 69 -4.87 11.21 -7.72
C CYS A 69 -3.73 11.37 -8.74
N ALA A 70 -3.48 12.60 -9.22
CA ALA A 70 -2.36 12.88 -10.12
C ALA A 70 -1.01 12.63 -9.45
N TYR A 71 -0.88 12.96 -8.16
CA TYR A 71 0.32 12.69 -7.39
C TYR A 71 0.54 11.18 -7.24
N ILE A 72 -0.49 10.42 -6.82
CA ILE A 72 -0.40 8.96 -6.64
C ILE A 72 0.00 8.28 -7.96
N ARG A 73 -0.60 8.69 -9.08
CA ARG A 73 -0.24 8.18 -10.41
C ARG A 73 1.23 8.44 -10.75
N ASN A 74 1.70 9.67 -10.55
CA ASN A 74 3.08 10.02 -10.86
C ASN A 74 4.07 9.24 -9.98
N LEU A 75 3.77 9.12 -8.68
CA LEU A 75 4.55 8.31 -7.74
C LEU A 75 4.61 6.84 -8.17
N ALA A 76 3.49 6.26 -8.61
CA ALA A 76 3.47 4.89 -9.10
C ALA A 76 4.40 4.68 -10.30
N PHE A 77 4.42 5.63 -11.24
CA PHE A 77 5.34 5.57 -12.37
C PHE A 77 6.81 5.73 -11.94
N GLU A 78 7.11 6.66 -11.02
CA GLU A 78 8.45 6.80 -10.43
C GLU A 78 8.92 5.48 -9.79
N MET A 79 8.07 4.84 -8.99
CA MET A 79 8.33 3.53 -8.41
C MET A 79 8.69 2.48 -9.48
N TYR A 80 7.93 2.41 -10.58
CA TYR A 80 8.25 1.48 -11.67
C TYR A 80 9.58 1.79 -12.36
N TRP A 81 9.92 3.06 -12.56
CA TRP A 81 11.26 3.42 -13.06
C TRP A 81 12.39 3.08 -12.08
N HIS A 82 12.10 2.95 -10.79
CA HIS A 82 13.03 2.47 -9.77
C HIS A 82 13.03 0.94 -9.59
N GLY A 83 12.21 0.21 -10.35
CA GLY A 83 12.17 -1.25 -10.32
C GLY A 83 11.24 -1.85 -9.26
N ASP A 84 10.39 -1.04 -8.61
CA ASP A 84 9.33 -1.55 -7.74
C ASP A 84 8.34 -2.42 -8.55
N ARG A 85 7.73 -3.40 -7.88
CA ARG A 85 6.77 -4.32 -8.50
C ARG A 85 5.35 -3.78 -8.35
N PRO A 86 4.37 -4.27 -9.15
CA PRO A 86 2.99 -3.83 -9.00
C PRO A 86 2.39 -4.12 -7.62
N ASP A 87 2.89 -5.12 -6.88
CA ASP A 87 2.48 -5.34 -5.48
C ASP A 87 2.89 -4.18 -4.56
N ASP A 88 4.11 -3.65 -4.73
CA ASP A 88 4.62 -2.53 -3.95
C ASP A 88 3.82 -1.26 -4.23
N VAL A 89 3.53 -1.01 -5.51
CA VAL A 89 2.67 0.10 -5.95
C VAL A 89 1.25 -0.05 -5.45
N ALA A 90 0.69 -1.26 -5.42
CA ALA A 90 -0.63 -1.52 -4.87
C ALA A 90 -0.69 -1.23 -3.37
N VAL A 91 0.36 -1.59 -2.61
CA VAL A 91 0.46 -1.30 -1.17
C VAL A 91 0.51 0.21 -0.93
N ILE A 92 1.38 0.94 -1.64
CA ILE A 92 1.50 2.40 -1.49
C ILE A 92 0.22 3.12 -1.95
N SER A 93 -0.34 2.77 -3.10
CA SER A 93 -1.61 3.33 -3.57
C SER A 93 -2.75 3.02 -2.59
N GLY A 94 -2.77 1.81 -2.04
CA GLY A 94 -3.70 1.35 -1.02
C GLY A 94 -3.60 2.10 0.31
N ARG A 95 -2.45 2.70 0.61
CA ARG A 95 -2.26 3.62 1.74
C ARG A 95 -2.78 5.02 1.40
N LEU A 96 -2.35 5.58 0.26
CA LEU A 96 -2.52 6.98 -0.09
C LEU A 96 -3.91 7.34 -0.60
N LEU A 97 -4.55 6.44 -1.36
CA LEU A 97 -5.84 6.71 -1.97
C LEU A 97 -6.94 6.65 -0.91
N ARG A 98 -7.37 7.81 -0.43
CA ARG A 98 -8.47 7.97 0.52
C ARG A 98 -9.35 9.15 0.12
N ILE A 99 -10.64 9.06 0.42
CA ILE A 99 -11.63 10.12 0.20
C ILE A 99 -12.13 10.60 1.55
N ALA A 100 -12.10 11.91 1.76
CA ALA A 100 -12.78 12.60 2.83
C ALA A 100 -13.95 13.41 2.26
N TYR A 101 -15.11 13.33 2.89
CA TYR A 101 -16.23 14.21 2.59
C TYR A 101 -16.08 15.51 3.39
N ILE A 102 -15.93 16.61 2.66
CA ILE A 102 -15.76 17.98 3.17
C ILE A 102 -16.81 18.93 2.57
N SER A 103 -16.81 20.19 2.98
CA SER A 103 -17.65 21.22 2.38
C SER A 103 -17.07 21.69 1.03
N ALA A 104 -17.91 22.28 0.17
CA ALA A 104 -17.44 22.84 -1.10
C ALA A 104 -16.53 24.08 -0.91
N GLU A 105 -16.65 24.78 0.23
CA GLU A 105 -15.75 25.87 0.61
C GLU A 105 -14.38 25.33 1.01
N GLN A 106 -14.35 24.27 1.82
CA GLN A 106 -13.13 23.56 2.20
C GLN A 106 -12.39 23.01 0.98
N ALA A 107 -13.12 22.38 0.04
CA ALA A 107 -12.52 21.88 -1.20
C ALA A 107 -11.85 23.00 -2.02
N ARG A 108 -12.52 24.16 -2.16
CA ARG A 108 -11.96 25.33 -2.83
C ARG A 108 -10.69 25.85 -2.15
N ALA A 109 -10.65 25.85 -0.81
CA ALA A 109 -9.47 26.26 -0.06
C ALA A 109 -8.28 25.30 -0.26
N VAL A 110 -8.53 23.99 -0.28
CA VAL A 110 -7.52 22.98 -0.59
C VAL A 110 -6.99 23.15 -2.01
N ASP A 111 -7.87 23.31 -2.99
CA ASP A 111 -7.51 23.49 -4.40
C ASP A 111 -6.68 24.75 -4.63
N TYR A 112 -6.94 25.82 -3.86
CA TYR A 112 -6.18 27.06 -3.96
C TYR A 112 -4.71 26.89 -3.55
N LEU A 113 -4.42 26.08 -2.52
CA LEU A 113 -3.06 25.88 -2.00
C LEU A 113 -2.35 24.67 -2.62
N HIS A 114 -3.04 23.54 -2.73
CA HIS A 114 -2.43 22.24 -3.02
C HIS A 114 -3.32 21.36 -3.93
N LYS A 115 -3.70 21.89 -5.10
CA LYS A 115 -4.56 21.15 -6.06
C LYS A 115 -4.01 19.79 -6.49
N TYR A 116 -2.73 19.74 -6.84
CA TYR A 116 -2.09 18.54 -7.42
C TYR A 116 -0.84 18.09 -6.67
N THR A 117 -0.50 18.76 -5.57
CA THR A 117 0.75 18.56 -4.83
C THR A 117 0.48 18.23 -3.38
N MET A 118 1.46 17.57 -2.76
CA MET A 118 1.54 17.41 -1.31
C MET A 118 2.45 18.51 -0.72
N PRO A 119 2.40 18.75 0.61
CA PRO A 119 3.28 19.70 1.27
C PRO A 119 4.77 19.40 1.03
N GLN A 120 5.62 20.42 1.15
CA GLN A 120 7.06 20.26 0.99
C GLN A 120 7.62 19.31 2.06
N ASN A 121 8.58 18.46 1.69
CA ASN A 121 9.22 17.45 2.55
C ASN A 121 8.26 16.37 3.10
N TRP A 122 7.07 16.22 2.51
CA TRP A 122 6.16 15.14 2.87
C TRP A 122 6.62 13.81 2.25
N ASP A 123 6.66 12.74 3.06
CA ASP A 123 7.04 11.40 2.64
C ASP A 123 5.80 10.53 2.36
N PRO A 124 5.64 9.95 1.15
CA PRO A 124 4.52 9.09 0.81
C PRO A 124 4.41 7.79 1.62
N ARG A 125 5.50 7.32 2.23
CA ARG A 125 5.53 6.08 3.02
C ARG A 125 5.16 6.32 4.48
N THR A 126 5.62 7.43 5.05
CA THR A 126 5.54 7.70 6.50
C THR A 126 4.64 8.88 6.86
N GLY A 127 4.53 9.90 5.99
CA GLY A 127 3.83 11.15 6.27
C GLY A 127 2.31 11.00 6.38
N SER A 128 1.68 11.84 7.21
CA SER A 128 0.22 11.86 7.38
C SER A 128 -0.50 12.02 6.04
N ILE A 129 -1.45 11.15 5.73
CA ILE A 129 -2.22 11.25 4.48
C ILE A 129 -3.15 12.47 4.47
N THR A 130 -3.48 13.01 5.65
CA THR A 130 -4.31 14.20 5.85
C THR A 130 -3.50 15.50 5.92
N ALA A 131 -2.16 15.44 5.84
CA ALA A 131 -1.29 16.62 5.95
C ALA A 131 -1.72 17.78 5.04
N ARG A 132 -2.20 17.48 3.84
CA ARG A 132 -2.70 18.48 2.89
C ARG A 132 -3.98 19.19 3.37
N LEU A 133 -4.87 18.47 4.05
CA LEU A 133 -6.10 19.00 4.64
C LEU A 133 -5.81 19.78 5.93
N GLU A 134 -4.86 19.31 6.73
CA GLU A 134 -4.45 19.95 7.98
C GLU A 134 -3.89 21.37 7.75
N LEU A 135 -3.18 21.60 6.65
CA LEU A 135 -2.68 22.94 6.28
C LEU A 135 -3.76 24.00 6.09
N VAL A 136 -4.98 23.60 5.71
CA VAL A 136 -6.13 24.49 5.56
C VAL A 136 -7.05 24.47 6.79
N GLY A 137 -6.60 23.86 7.89
CA GLY A 137 -7.34 23.76 9.14
C GLY A 137 -8.50 22.74 9.11
N ILE A 138 -8.48 21.79 8.16
CA ILE A 138 -9.50 20.72 8.11
C ILE A 138 -9.00 19.53 8.91
N THR A 139 -9.71 19.19 9.98
CA THR A 139 -9.50 17.96 10.74
C THR A 139 -10.56 16.95 10.33
N ILE A 140 -10.12 15.74 9.95
CA ILE A 140 -11.02 14.61 9.73
C ILE A 140 -10.96 13.75 10.98
N GLU A 141 -12.04 13.73 11.75
CA GLU A 141 -12.21 12.75 12.82
C GLU A 141 -12.22 11.38 12.18
N GLU A 142 -11.15 10.60 12.34
CA GLU A 142 -11.10 9.21 11.90
C GLU A 142 -12.09 8.38 12.72
N PRO A 143 -12.85 7.46 12.08
CA PRO A 143 -13.27 6.27 12.78
C PRO A 143 -12.91 4.98 12.01
N LEU A 144 -12.41 4.03 12.80
CA LEU A 144 -12.16 2.59 12.56
C LEU A 144 -10.80 2.23 11.94
N GLU A 145 -9.97 1.66 12.83
CA GLU A 145 -8.62 1.18 12.61
C GLU A 145 -8.37 0.53 11.24
N ILE A 146 -7.34 1.02 10.56
CA ILE A 146 -6.69 0.31 9.45
C ILE A 146 -5.36 -0.22 9.98
N THR A 147 -5.40 -1.25 10.82
CA THR A 147 -4.22 -2.10 11.02
C THR A 147 -4.01 -2.92 9.75
N LEU A 148 -3.28 -2.36 8.78
CA LEU A 148 -2.60 -3.15 7.76
C LEU A 148 -1.44 -3.88 8.43
N THR A 149 -1.76 -4.95 9.16
CA THR A 149 -0.77 -5.94 9.55
C THR A 149 -0.45 -6.74 8.29
N ILE A 150 0.45 -6.23 7.45
CA ILE A 150 1.07 -7.00 6.37
C ILE A 150 2.04 -7.98 7.04
N ARG A 151 1.50 -9.04 7.66
CA ARG A 151 2.25 -10.29 7.79
C ARG A 151 2.20 -10.96 6.44
N CYS A 152 3.31 -10.86 5.71
CA CYS A 152 3.71 -11.69 4.58
C CYS A 152 2.70 -12.79 4.21
N ILE A 153 1.83 -12.51 3.22
CA ILE A 153 1.20 -13.60 2.47
C ILE A 153 2.27 -14.09 1.51
N HIS A 154 3.09 -15.01 2.01
CA HIS A 154 3.89 -15.89 1.17
C HIS A 154 2.88 -16.74 0.37
N ILE A 155 2.56 -16.30 -0.85
CA ILE A 155 1.83 -17.13 -1.79
C ILE A 155 2.74 -18.31 -2.11
N ARG A 156 2.34 -19.45 -1.56
CA ARG A 156 2.90 -20.78 -1.79
C ARG A 156 2.79 -21.08 -3.29
N VAL A 157 3.85 -20.82 -4.05
CA VAL A 157 4.04 -21.43 -5.36
C VAL A 157 4.28 -22.92 -5.09
N MET A 158 3.25 -23.74 -5.27
CA MET A 158 3.41 -25.19 -5.29
C MET A 158 4.20 -25.55 -6.56
N SER A 159 5.53 -25.60 -6.43
CA SER A 159 6.37 -26.35 -7.34
C SER A 159 6.39 -27.80 -6.86
N TYR A 160 5.80 -28.69 -7.65
CA TYR A 160 6.08 -30.12 -7.57
C TYR A 160 7.49 -30.37 -8.07
N ASN A 161 8.42 -30.73 -7.18
CA ASN A 161 9.34 -31.88 -7.32
C ASN A 161 10.51 -31.82 -6.34
N ALA A 162 10.89 -33.03 -5.89
CA ALA A 162 12.19 -33.43 -5.34
C ALA A 162 12.53 -33.04 -3.88
N ILE A 163 12.27 -33.99 -2.98
CA ILE A 163 13.27 -34.69 -2.14
C ILE A 163 14.51 -33.86 -1.76
N SER A 164 14.60 -33.42 -0.50
CA SER A 164 15.64 -33.87 0.44
C SER A 164 15.61 -33.09 1.76
N HIS A 165 15.67 -33.87 2.84
CA HIS A 165 16.25 -33.57 4.15
C HIS A 165 16.84 -32.16 4.36
N PHE A 166 16.30 -31.40 5.30
CA PHE A 166 17.14 -30.70 6.29
C PHE A 166 16.38 -30.40 7.59
N PHE A 167 17.13 -30.45 8.67
CA PHE A 167 16.74 -30.63 10.06
C PHE A 167 16.43 -29.29 10.75
N LEU A 168 15.30 -29.25 11.46
CA LEU A 168 15.02 -28.71 12.80
C LEU A 168 15.84 -27.56 13.47
N VAL A 169 15.06 -26.79 14.25
CA VAL A 169 15.34 -26.09 15.53
C VAL A 169 15.65 -24.59 15.48
N PHE A 170 14.70 -23.80 16.00
CA PHE A 170 15.03 -22.79 17.02
C PHE A 170 14.08 -23.01 18.22
N ASN A 171 14.65 -23.55 19.30
CA ASN A 171 14.04 -23.66 20.63
C ASN A 171 14.29 -22.36 21.38
N SER A 172 13.26 -21.85 22.07
CA SER A 172 13.41 -20.97 23.21
C SER A 172 12.58 -21.54 24.35
N SER A 173 13.21 -22.33 25.22
CA SER A 173 12.68 -22.65 26.54
C SER A 173 13.83 -22.74 27.52
N THR A 174 13.63 -22.00 28.59
CA THR A 174 14.42 -21.91 29.80
C THR A 174 14.73 -23.26 30.44
N ASP A 175 15.84 -23.24 31.14
CA ASP A 175 16.06 -23.82 32.47
C ASP A 175 16.89 -25.11 32.64
N SER A 176 17.86 -24.94 33.55
CA SER A 176 18.39 -25.91 34.52
C SER A 176 19.21 -27.13 34.03
N SER A 177 20.54 -26.96 34.14
CA SER A 177 21.51 -27.87 34.78
C SER A 177 21.15 -29.35 34.96
N VAL A 178 21.92 -30.28 34.36
CA VAL A 178 22.51 -31.45 35.05
C VAL A 178 23.76 -31.93 34.27
N LEU A 179 24.84 -32.15 35.03
CA LEU A 179 26.12 -32.75 34.65
C LEU A 179 26.00 -34.24 34.33
N TYR A 180 26.58 -34.73 33.23
CA TYR A 180 27.26 -36.04 33.22
C TYR A 180 28.15 -36.21 31.98
N ASN A 181 29.43 -36.52 32.22
CA ASN A 181 30.41 -37.07 31.28
C ASN A 181 30.98 -38.29 32.02
N PRO A 182 31.14 -39.47 31.41
CA PRO A 182 32.48 -39.77 30.91
C PRO A 182 32.56 -40.76 29.72
N SER A 183 33.64 -40.59 28.94
CA SER A 183 34.53 -41.61 28.36
C SER A 183 33.98 -42.81 27.59
N SER A 184 34.33 -42.93 26.30
CA SER A 184 35.26 -43.96 25.79
C SER A 184 35.21 -44.07 24.25
N SER A 185 36.34 -43.87 23.57
CA SER A 185 36.65 -44.30 22.19
C SER A 185 36.69 -45.86 22.11
N PRO A 186 36.72 -46.55 20.93
CA PRO A 186 37.59 -46.37 19.75
C PRO A 186 36.81 -46.40 18.40
N ILE A 187 37.26 -45.80 17.29
CA ILE A 187 38.34 -46.15 16.33
C ILE A 187 38.18 -47.53 15.62
N CYS A 188 38.19 -47.43 14.27
CA CYS A 188 38.47 -48.39 13.19
C CYS A 188 37.31 -49.18 12.55
N PRO A 189 37.45 -49.57 11.26
CA PRO A 189 38.58 -49.36 10.33
C PRO A 189 38.33 -48.30 9.24
#